data_AF-A2Z458-F1
#
_entry.id   AF-A2Z458-F1
#
_cell.length_a   1.000
_cell.length_b   1.000
_cell.length_c   1.000
_cell.angle_alpha   90.00
_cell.angle_beta   90.00
_cell.angle_gamma   90.00
#
_symmetry.space_group_name_H-M   'P 1'
#
loop_
_entity.id
_entity.type
_entity.pdbx_description
1 polymer ?
#
loop_
_entity_poly.entity_id
_entity_poly.type
_entity_poly.pdbx_seq_one_letter_code
_entity_poly.pdbx_strand_id
1 'polypeptide(L)'
;MDATALAASLVPSWSAVVVLFSYLGYLATAGAVLPGKLVPGAVLPDSSRLHYRCNGLVSLLLLLVLSALGVYMGWMSPTVIADRGIELLSATFIFSVIVTFLLYYSGLRSHHKSSSLKPHVSGNFIQDWYF
;
A
#
# COMPACT_ATOMS: atom_id res chain seq x y z
N MET A 1 2.04 -14.92 -25.76
CA MET A 1 2.00 -15.84 -24.60
C MET A 1 0.79 -16.74 -24.77
N ASP A 2 1.01 -18.03 -24.62
CA ASP A 2 0.01 -19.07 -24.47
C ASP A 2 -0.73 -18.94 -23.13
N ALA A 3 -2.00 -19.34 -23.08
CA ALA A 3 -2.88 -19.11 -21.93
C ALA A 3 -2.39 -19.80 -20.63
N THR A 4 -1.72 -20.94 -20.77
CA THR A 4 -1.08 -21.69 -19.69
C THR A 4 0.09 -20.93 -19.07
N ALA A 5 0.94 -20.31 -19.89
CA ALA A 5 2.05 -19.49 -19.42
C ALA A 5 1.56 -18.23 -18.71
N LEU A 6 0.48 -17.61 -19.22
CA LEU A 6 -0.16 -16.48 -18.54
C LEU A 6 -0.72 -16.89 -17.18
N ALA A 7 -1.46 -18.00 -17.12
CA ALA A 7 -2.01 -18.51 -15.86
C ALA A 7 -0.92 -18.83 -14.82
N ALA A 8 0.21 -19.40 -15.26
CA ALA A 8 1.36 -19.64 -14.38
C ALA A 8 1.96 -18.33 -13.84
N SER A 9 2.07 -17.28 -14.67
CA SER A 9 2.61 -15.97 -14.27
C SER A 9 1.72 -15.19 -13.28
N LEU A 10 0.45 -15.61 -13.12
CA LEU A 10 -0.44 -15.05 -12.10
C LEU A 10 -0.11 -15.57 -10.69
N VAL A 11 0.66 -16.65 -10.54
CA VAL A 11 1.11 -17.09 -9.22
C VAL A 11 2.32 -16.23 -8.82
N PRO A 12 2.22 -15.39 -7.78
CA PRO A 12 3.32 -14.49 -7.42
C PRO A 12 4.54 -15.29 -6.97
N SER A 13 5.71 -15.00 -7.54
CA SER A 13 6.96 -15.52 -6.98
C SER A 13 7.30 -14.82 -5.67
N TRP A 14 8.13 -15.47 -4.86
CA TRP A 14 8.71 -14.85 -3.66
C TRP A 14 9.47 -13.55 -3.99
N SER A 15 10.11 -13.47 -5.17
CA SER A 15 10.80 -12.25 -5.60
C SER A 15 9.82 -11.09 -5.75
N ALA A 16 8.69 -11.28 -6.45
CA ALA A 16 7.66 -10.27 -6.61
C ALA A 16 7.04 -9.85 -5.27
N VAL A 17 6.81 -10.82 -4.37
CA VAL A 17 6.31 -10.56 -3.01
C VAL A 17 7.29 -9.70 -2.21
N VAL A 18 8.59 -10.03 -2.21
CA VAL A 18 9.63 -9.23 -1.53
C VAL A 18 9.68 -7.81 -2.10
N VAL A 19 9.64 -7.65 -3.42
CA VAL A 19 9.63 -6.32 -4.06
C VAL A 19 8.43 -5.50 -3.59
N LEU A 20 7.22 -6.08 -3.63
CA LEU A 20 5.99 -5.41 -3.18
C LEU A 20 6.08 -4.99 -1.71
N PHE A 21 6.41 -5.91 -0.80
CA PHE A 21 6.47 -5.60 0.62
C PHE A 21 7.63 -4.67 0.99
N SER A 22 8.76 -4.74 0.30
CA SER A 22 9.85 -3.77 0.48
C SER A 22 9.41 -2.37 0.09
N TYR A 23 8.68 -2.24 -1.03
CA TYR A 23 8.14 -0.96 -1.48
C TYR A 23 7.07 -0.41 -0.52
N LEU A 24 6.11 -1.24 -0.10
CA LEU A 24 5.07 -0.84 0.85
C LEU A 24 5.66 -0.47 2.22
N GLY A 25 6.61 -1.28 2.72
CA GLY A 25 7.33 -1.01 3.95
C GLY A 25 8.13 0.30 3.86
N TYR A 26 8.78 0.54 2.73
CA TYR A 26 9.45 1.81 2.44
C TYR A 26 8.47 2.99 2.49
N LEU A 27 7.33 2.92 1.80
CA LEU A 27 6.35 4.02 1.80
C LEU A 27 5.83 4.32 3.22
N ALA A 28 5.52 3.28 4.00
CA ALA A 28 5.05 3.43 5.37
C ALA A 28 6.12 4.07 6.27
N THR A 29 7.36 3.59 6.21
CA THR A 29 8.46 4.11 7.04
C THR A 29 8.90 5.50 6.60
N ALA A 30 9.13 5.74 5.32
CA ALA A 30 9.50 7.04 4.78
C ALA A 30 8.41 8.09 5.08
N GLY A 31 7.14 7.74 4.84
CA GLY A 31 6.00 8.60 5.14
C GLY A 31 5.90 8.99 6.62
N ALA A 32 6.19 8.05 7.54
CA ALA A 32 6.13 8.29 8.97
C ALA A 32 7.36 9.01 9.55
N VAL A 33 8.56 8.71 9.04
CA VAL A 33 9.83 9.11 9.68
C VAL A 33 10.43 10.36 9.04
N LEU A 34 10.41 10.47 7.71
CA LEU A 34 11.11 11.56 7.02
C LEU A 34 10.55 12.93 7.42
N PRO A 35 11.40 13.98 7.43
CA PRO A 35 10.95 15.32 7.72
C PRO A 35 9.94 15.78 6.67
N GLY A 36 8.88 16.44 7.12
CA GLY A 36 7.83 16.94 6.26
C GLY A 36 6.98 17.96 6.99
N LYS A 37 6.32 18.83 6.21
CA LYS A 37 5.37 19.80 6.77
C LYS A 37 4.17 19.05 7.32
N LEU A 38 3.81 19.29 8.58
CA LEU A 38 2.53 18.84 9.12
C LEU A 38 1.44 19.80 8.66
N VAL A 39 0.47 19.29 7.91
CA VAL A 39 -0.62 20.06 7.32
C VAL A 39 -1.94 19.62 7.96
N PRO A 40 -2.76 20.56 8.47
CA PRO A 40 -4.10 20.24 8.96
C PRO A 40 -4.98 19.73 7.83
N GLY A 41 -5.63 18.60 8.06
CA GLY A 41 -6.60 17.96 7.17
C GLY A 41 -8.05 18.24 7.57
N ALA A 42 -8.92 17.30 7.20
CA ALA A 42 -10.35 17.34 7.49
C ALA A 42 -10.63 17.33 9.01
N VAL A 43 -11.73 17.99 9.39
CA VAL A 43 -12.30 17.92 10.74
C VAL A 43 -13.20 16.68 10.79
N LEU A 44 -13.02 15.86 11.81
CA LEU A 44 -13.80 14.66 12.06
C LEU A 44 -15.10 14.99 12.80
N PRO A 45 -16.10 14.08 12.82
CA PRO A 45 -17.35 14.32 13.55
C PRO A 45 -17.19 14.48 15.06
N ASP A 46 -16.10 13.96 15.63
CA ASP A 46 -15.74 14.17 17.04
C ASP A 46 -15.04 15.52 17.26
N SER A 47 -15.05 16.41 16.26
CA SER A 47 -14.37 17.71 16.23
C SER A 47 -12.85 17.65 16.30
N SER A 48 -12.25 16.45 16.31
CA SER A 48 -10.80 16.30 16.15
C SER A 48 -10.38 16.62 14.70
N ARG A 49 -9.08 16.82 14.48
CA ARG A 49 -8.55 17.18 13.16
C ARG A 49 -7.43 16.24 12.77
N LEU A 50 -7.48 15.75 11.52
CA LEU A 50 -6.37 14.97 10.95
C LEU A 50 -5.17 15.87 10.70
N HIS A 51 -3.97 15.33 10.91
CA HIS A 51 -2.72 16.01 10.58
C HIS A 51 -1.90 15.11 9.66
N TYR A 52 -1.63 15.61 8.46
CA TYR A 52 -0.90 14.87 7.44
C TYR A 52 0.54 15.36 7.39
N ARG A 53 1.49 14.42 7.44
CA ARG A 53 2.89 14.71 7.16
C ARG A 53 3.11 14.70 5.65
N CYS A 54 3.39 15.86 5.08
CA CYS A 54 3.65 16.03 3.66
C CYS A 54 5.15 16.01 3.39
N ASN A 55 5.69 14.83 3.08
CA ASN A 55 7.11 14.60 2.74
C ASN A 55 7.32 13.92 1.38
N GLY A 56 6.30 13.91 0.51
CA GLY A 56 6.30 13.13 -0.73
C GLY A 56 7.52 13.32 -1.65
N LEU A 57 8.00 14.56 -1.83
CA LEU A 57 9.18 14.83 -2.66
C LEU A 57 10.46 14.23 -2.04
N VAL A 58 10.66 14.40 -0.73
CA VAL A 58 11.83 13.88 -0.03
C VAL A 58 11.82 12.35 -0.06
N SER A 59 10.64 11.74 0.16
CA SER A 59 10.44 10.31 0.00
C SER A 59 10.77 9.85 -1.42
N LEU A 60 10.25 10.52 -2.46
CA LEU A 60 10.56 10.13 -3.84
C LEU A 60 12.06 10.18 -4.15
N LEU A 61 12.74 11.27 -3.77
CA LEU A 61 14.18 11.41 -4.02
C LEU A 61 14.99 10.35 -3.28
N LEU A 62 14.65 10.05 -2.03
CA LEU A 62 15.31 8.98 -1.27
C LEU A 62 15.09 7.62 -1.92
N LEU A 63 13.87 7.32 -2.38
CA LEU A 63 13.58 6.07 -3.08
C LEU A 63 14.44 5.93 -4.33
N LEU A 64 14.52 6.98 -5.16
CA LEU A 64 15.34 6.97 -6.38
C LEU A 64 16.82 6.74 -6.07
N VAL A 65 17.37 7.38 -5.03
CA VAL A 65 18.75 7.19 -4.61
C VAL A 65 18.99 5.75 -4.13
N LEU A 66 18.09 5.20 -3.30
CA LEU A 66 18.20 3.83 -2.80
C LEU A 66 18.07 2.81 -3.93
N SER A 67 17.15 3.01 -4.89
CA SER A 67 17.01 2.15 -6.06
C SER A 67 18.23 2.22 -6.97
N ALA A 68 18.75 3.43 -7.24
CA ALA A 68 19.98 3.59 -8.03
C ALA A 68 21.18 2.92 -7.36
N LEU A 69 21.31 3.05 -6.03
CA LEU A 69 22.34 2.36 -5.25
C LEU A 69 22.15 0.84 -5.28
N GLY A 70 20.92 0.35 -5.14
CA GLY A 70 20.61 -1.08 -5.22
C GLY A 70 20.96 -1.68 -6.58
N VAL A 71 20.72 -0.96 -7.67
CA VAL A 71 21.15 -1.35 -9.02
C VAL A 71 22.67 -1.31 -9.14
N TYR A 72 23.31 -0.24 -8.68
CA TYR A 72 24.77 -0.09 -8.71
C TYR A 72 25.49 -1.20 -7.92
N MET A 73 24.97 -1.57 -6.76
CA MET A 73 25.51 -2.65 -5.92
C MET A 73 25.14 -4.06 -6.42
N GLY A 74 24.34 -4.17 -7.50
CA GLY A 74 23.91 -5.45 -8.06
C GLY A 74 22.86 -6.20 -7.21
N TRP A 75 22.20 -5.52 -6.27
CA TRP A 75 21.15 -6.12 -5.42
C TRP A 75 19.82 -6.29 -6.16
N MET A 76 19.56 -5.48 -7.17
CA MET A 76 18.35 -5.55 -7.99
C MET A 76 18.63 -5.24 -9.46
N SER A 77 17.85 -5.86 -10.35
CA SER A 77 17.86 -5.50 -11.77
C SER A 77 17.15 -4.15 -11.98
N PRO A 78 17.65 -3.26 -12.86
CA PRO A 78 16.92 -2.04 -13.25
C PRO A 78 15.58 -2.35 -13.94
N THR A 79 15.40 -3.56 -14.48
CA THR A 79 14.18 -4.00 -15.15
C THR A 79 13.25 -4.82 -14.26
N VAL A 80 13.52 -4.95 -12.96
CA VAL A 80 12.78 -5.85 -12.05
C VAL A 80 11.25 -5.70 -12.11
N ILE A 81 10.76 -4.47 -12.30
CA ILE A 81 9.31 -4.20 -12.43
C ILE A 81 8.76 -4.74 -13.75
N ALA A 82 9.48 -4.54 -14.86
CA ALA A 82 9.08 -5.03 -16.18
C ALA A 82 9.15 -6.56 -16.23
N ASP A 83 10.23 -7.14 -15.68
CA ASP A 83 10.47 -8.58 -15.67
C ASP A 83 9.42 -9.35 -14.85
N ARG A 84 8.86 -8.70 -13.81
CA ARG A 84 7.90 -9.30 -12.87
C ARG A 84 6.51 -8.67 -12.93
N GLY A 85 6.18 -7.95 -14.00
CA GLY A 85 4.98 -7.10 -14.06
C GLY A 85 3.66 -7.84 -13.76
N ILE A 86 3.44 -9.01 -14.37
CA ILE A 86 2.23 -9.81 -14.14
C ILE A 86 2.19 -10.40 -12.73
N GLU A 87 3.33 -10.86 -12.23
CA GLU A 87 3.44 -11.38 -10.87
C GLU A 87 3.16 -10.29 -9.83
N LEU A 88 3.69 -9.08 -10.05
CA LEU A 88 3.45 -7.91 -9.19
C LEU A 88 1.99 -7.45 -9.23
N LEU A 89 1.36 -7.46 -10.41
CA LEU A 89 -0.07 -7.18 -10.55
C LEU A 89 -0.90 -8.15 -9.71
N SER A 90 -0.66 -9.46 -9.86
CA SER A 90 -1.36 -10.49 -9.11
C SER A 90 -1.10 -10.39 -7.60
N ALA A 91 0.16 -10.22 -7.20
CA ALA A 91 0.55 -10.05 -5.80
C ALA A 91 -0.17 -8.86 -5.16
N THR A 92 -0.19 -7.72 -5.87
CA THR A 92 -0.84 -6.50 -5.39
C THR A 92 -2.34 -6.68 -5.29
N PHE A 93 -2.98 -7.33 -6.27
CA PHE A 93 -4.41 -7.62 -6.23
C PHE A 93 -4.79 -8.50 -5.04
N ILE A 94 -4.07 -9.61 -4.83
CA ILE A 94 -4.28 -10.51 -3.68
C ILE A 94 -4.08 -9.74 -2.37
N PHE A 95 -3.00 -8.96 -2.27
CA PHE A 95 -2.72 -8.14 -1.09
C PHE A 95 -3.85 -7.13 -0.82
N SER A 96 -4.32 -6.41 -1.84
CA SER A 96 -5.41 -5.45 -1.70
C SER A 96 -6.69 -6.11 -1.20
N VAL A 97 -7.08 -7.26 -1.76
CA VAL A 97 -8.26 -8.01 -1.31
C VAL A 97 -8.13 -8.43 0.16
N ILE A 98 -6.96 -8.94 0.57
CA ILE A 98 -6.70 -9.31 1.96
C ILE A 98 -6.81 -8.08 2.87
N VAL A 99 -6.17 -6.97 2.50
CA VAL A 99 -6.15 -5.74 3.31
C VAL A 99 -7.53 -5.13 3.43
N THR A 100 -8.36 -5.10 2.38
CA THR A 100 -9.73 -4.58 2.49
C THR A 100 -10.58 -5.41 3.43
N PHE A 101 -10.44 -6.74 3.42
CA PHE A 101 -11.09 -7.59 4.43
C PHE A 101 -10.59 -7.32 5.85
N LEU A 102 -9.29 -7.13 6.04
CA LEU A 102 -8.71 -6.79 7.35
C LEU A 102 -9.19 -5.42 7.85
N LEU A 103 -9.28 -4.42 6.96
CA LEU A 103 -9.79 -3.09 7.28
C LEU A 103 -11.28 -3.14 7.63
N TYR A 104 -12.08 -3.84 6.84
CA TYR A 104 -13.50 -4.07 7.15
C TYR A 104 -13.66 -4.68 8.55
N TYR A 105 -12.93 -5.76 8.84
CA TYR A 105 -12.98 -6.42 10.14
C TYR A 105 -12.50 -5.53 11.30
N SER A 106 -11.44 -4.75 11.07
CA SER A 106 -10.91 -3.79 12.05
C SER A 106 -11.92 -2.67 12.33
N GLY A 107 -12.62 -2.23 11.29
CA GLY A 107 -13.75 -1.31 11.39
C GLY A 107 -14.87 -1.88 12.25
N LEU A 108 -15.33 -3.12 11.98
CA LEU A 108 -16.38 -3.79 12.76
C LEU A 108 -16.08 -3.87 14.26
N ARG A 109 -14.81 -4.06 14.61
CA ARG A 109 -14.35 -4.13 16.02
C ARG A 109 -14.03 -2.77 16.63
N SER A 110 -14.05 -1.70 15.85
CA SER A 110 -13.70 -0.36 16.31
C SER A 110 -14.84 0.24 17.15
N HIS A 111 -14.50 0.71 18.34
CA HIS A 111 -15.40 1.52 19.17
C HIS A 111 -15.13 3.04 19.03
N HIS A 112 -14.25 3.45 18.10
CA HIS A 112 -13.92 4.85 17.89
C HIS A 112 -15.08 5.61 17.25
N LYS A 113 -15.45 6.74 17.86
CA LYS A 113 -16.54 7.61 17.38
C LYS A 113 -16.19 8.44 16.14
N SER A 114 -14.95 8.39 15.67
CA SER A 114 -14.48 9.06 14.47
C SER A 114 -15.07 8.44 13.20
N SER A 115 -15.53 9.27 12.25
CA SER A 115 -16.15 8.83 10.99
C SER A 115 -15.27 7.93 10.13
N SER A 116 -13.95 7.95 10.29
CA SER A 116 -13.08 7.08 9.49
C SER A 116 -13.23 5.60 9.82
N LEU A 117 -13.83 5.26 10.96
CA LEU A 117 -13.97 3.89 11.46
C LEU A 117 -15.38 3.58 11.91
N LYS A 118 -16.41 4.36 11.53
CA LYS A 118 -17.80 3.99 11.85
C LYS A 118 -18.12 2.68 11.13
N PRO A 119 -18.29 1.56 11.86
CA PRO A 119 -18.71 0.33 11.21
C PRO A 119 -20.19 0.43 10.85
N HIS A 120 -20.58 -0.18 9.73
CA HIS A 120 -21.97 -0.25 9.25
C HIS A 120 -22.58 1.11 8.87
N VAL A 121 -22.00 1.80 7.88
CA VAL A 121 -22.62 3.02 7.34
C VAL A 121 -23.95 2.67 6.64
N SER A 122 -24.01 1.50 5.99
CA SER A 122 -25.21 1.00 5.29
C SER A 122 -25.85 -0.24 5.92
N GLY A 123 -25.07 -1.05 6.65
CA GLY A 123 -25.50 -2.36 7.16
C GLY A 123 -25.50 -3.47 6.10
N ASN A 124 -25.10 -3.16 4.87
CA ASN A 124 -24.89 -4.12 3.80
C ASN A 124 -23.41 -4.48 3.69
N PHE A 125 -23.08 -5.75 3.92
CA PHE A 125 -21.72 -6.27 3.84
C PHE A 125 -20.98 -5.93 2.55
N ILE A 126 -21.63 -6.07 1.39
CA ILE A 126 -20.97 -5.84 0.09
C ILE A 126 -20.60 -4.37 -0.06
N GLN A 127 -21.50 -3.48 0.34
CA GLN A 127 -21.29 -2.04 0.27
C GLN A 127 -20.23 -1.61 1.29
N ASP A 128 -20.34 -2.06 2.52
CA ASP A 128 -19.43 -1.67 3.61
C ASP A 128 -18.02 -2.30 3.47
N TRP A 129 -17.85 -3.39 2.70
CA TRP A 129 -16.53 -3.92 2.33
C TRP A 129 -15.91 -3.20 1.13
N TYR A 130 -16.74 -2.70 0.21
CA TYR A 130 -16.28 -2.01 -1.00
C TYR A 130 -15.78 -0.58 -0.73
N PHE A 131 -16.41 0.13 0.20
CA PHE A 131 -16.08 1.50 0.61
C PHE A 131 -15.16 1.55 1.82
#